data_AF-A0A849VDU2-F1
#
_entry.id   AF-A0A849VDU2-F1
#
_cell.length_a   1.000
_cell.length_b   1.000
_cell.length_c   1.000
_cell.angle_alpha   90.00
_cell.angle_beta   90.00
_cell.angle_gamma   90.00
#
_symmetry.space_group_name_H-M   'P 1'
#
loop_
_entity.id
_entity.type
_entity.pdbx_description
1 polymer ?
#
loop_
_entity_poly.entity_id
_entity_poly.type
_entity_poly.pdbx_seq_one_letter_code
_entity_poly.pdbx_strand_id
1 'polypeptide(L)'
;MYTDVKFTKKYLDILAKFSSFLVQYSSELPHSQKSQLSTFLSQLQHASRLSLKQLSKNKPLTTTIEIKPNIIFPYKNPVGQKRKFYVSLGGKIEIHNGVITDQSLCLNLMLEHTPNCQNVPSDWKFYDTEQGFHIIRRFHFDYDSLNDDQVKPKFHLQYGGKFNNEYFDLSNVHYKLFQPIDHPRLPQQPHDLIMLLDFVLREFSLKGQEITREKRWNEFVIQSEKLWLTPYYEKLITKLQCGSRITPLHRTK
;
A
#
# COMPACT_ATOMS: atom_id res chain seq x y z
N MET A 1 12.22 -4.13 -14.18
CA MET A 1 11.80 -5.45 -13.70
C MET A 1 10.54 -5.80 -14.47
N TYR A 2 10.39 -7.04 -14.92
CA TYR A 2 9.16 -7.50 -15.54
C TYR A 2 8.59 -8.58 -14.64
N THR A 3 7.36 -8.40 -14.20
CA THR A 3 6.56 -9.45 -13.59
C THR A 3 6.19 -10.45 -14.68
N ASP A 4 6.23 -11.74 -14.35
CA ASP A 4 5.77 -12.82 -15.23
C ASP A 4 4.82 -13.75 -14.47
N VAL A 5 4.38 -14.82 -15.11
CA VAL A 5 3.48 -15.80 -14.47
C VAL A 5 4.15 -16.51 -13.28
N LYS A 6 5.47 -16.74 -13.35
CA LYS A 6 6.22 -17.42 -12.28
C LYS A 6 6.36 -16.50 -11.05
N PHE A 7 6.64 -15.23 -11.27
CA PHE A 7 6.64 -14.17 -10.28
C PHE A 7 5.27 -14.08 -9.61
N THR A 8 4.21 -13.99 -10.41
CA THR A 8 2.83 -13.84 -9.92
C THR A 8 2.41 -15.05 -9.08
N LYS A 9 2.75 -16.27 -9.53
CA LYS A 9 2.55 -17.50 -8.73
C LYS A 9 3.26 -17.42 -7.38
N LYS A 10 4.52 -17.01 -7.35
CA LYS A 10 5.28 -16.87 -6.09
C LYS A 10 4.66 -15.81 -5.19
N TYR A 11 4.30 -14.65 -5.73
CA TYR A 11 3.72 -13.56 -4.95
C TYR A 11 2.39 -13.98 -4.32
N LEU A 12 1.50 -14.59 -5.10
CA LEU A 12 0.21 -15.10 -4.60
C LEU A 12 0.39 -16.19 -3.52
N ASP A 13 1.41 -17.03 -3.63
CA ASP A 13 1.73 -18.04 -2.60
C ASP A 13 2.18 -17.39 -1.29
N ILE A 14 3.04 -16.36 -1.36
CA ILE A 14 3.43 -15.57 -0.19
C ILE A 14 2.20 -14.88 0.42
N LEU A 15 1.37 -14.22 -0.40
CA LEU A 15 0.14 -13.56 0.06
C LEU A 15 -0.83 -14.53 0.73
N ALA A 16 -1.05 -15.71 0.15
CA ALA A 16 -1.93 -16.73 0.70
C ALA A 16 -1.44 -17.26 2.05
N LYS A 17 -0.14 -17.47 2.20
CA LYS A 17 0.47 -17.94 3.46
C LYS A 17 0.51 -16.85 4.52
N PHE A 18 0.86 -15.63 4.13
CA PHE A 18 0.89 -14.46 5.02
C PHE A 18 -0.52 -14.15 5.56
N SER A 19 -1.52 -14.03 4.68
CA SER A 19 -2.90 -13.83 5.11
C SER A 19 -3.43 -14.96 5.99
N SER A 20 -3.07 -16.22 5.70
CA SER A 20 -3.43 -17.36 6.57
C SER A 20 -2.85 -17.24 7.98
N PHE A 21 -1.58 -16.83 8.07
CA PHE A 21 -0.93 -16.54 9.35
C PHE A 21 -1.65 -15.40 10.07
N LEU A 22 -1.94 -14.29 9.40
CA LEU A 22 -2.62 -13.15 10.04
C LEU A 22 -4.06 -13.45 10.49
N VAL A 23 -4.79 -14.32 9.78
CA VAL A 23 -6.12 -14.78 10.23
C VAL A 23 -6.03 -15.57 11.54
N GLN A 24 -5.01 -16.44 11.67
CA GLN A 24 -4.78 -17.23 12.88
C GLN A 24 -4.44 -16.34 14.10
N TYR A 25 -3.72 -15.25 13.86
CA TYR A 25 -3.27 -14.30 14.88
C TYR A 25 -4.14 -13.03 14.90
N SER A 26 -5.39 -13.11 14.47
CA SER A 26 -6.27 -11.95 14.33
C SER A 26 -6.50 -11.17 15.64
N SER A 27 -6.41 -11.84 16.79
CA SER A 27 -6.48 -11.20 18.11
C SER A 27 -5.28 -10.33 18.46
N GLU A 28 -4.14 -10.55 17.81
CA GLU A 28 -2.90 -9.80 18.04
C GLU A 28 -2.75 -8.60 17.10
N LEU A 29 -3.62 -8.50 16.09
CA LEU A 29 -3.62 -7.41 15.12
C LEU A 29 -4.30 -6.15 15.67
N PRO A 30 -3.99 -4.96 15.13
CA PRO A 30 -4.68 -3.75 15.53
C PRO A 30 -6.15 -3.80 15.14
N HIS A 31 -6.98 -3.24 16.02
CA HIS A 31 -8.38 -3.03 15.72
C HIS A 31 -8.52 -2.00 14.59
N SER A 32 -9.20 -2.39 13.53
CA SER A 32 -9.61 -1.51 12.43
C SER A 32 -11.09 -1.17 12.56
N GLN A 33 -11.53 -0.05 11.99
CA GLN A 33 -12.96 0.28 11.97
C GLN A 33 -13.76 -0.84 11.29
N LYS A 34 -14.95 -1.14 11.82
CA LYS A 34 -15.90 -2.13 11.24
C LYS A 34 -15.25 -3.48 10.87
N SER A 35 -14.21 -3.90 11.59
CA SER A 35 -13.47 -5.15 11.32
C SER A 35 -12.85 -5.24 9.91
N GLN A 36 -12.57 -4.11 9.26
CA GLN A 36 -12.07 -4.05 7.88
C GLN A 36 -10.82 -4.91 7.65
N LEU A 37 -9.87 -4.91 8.58
CA LEU A 37 -8.64 -5.68 8.48
C LEU A 37 -8.92 -7.20 8.43
N SER A 38 -9.74 -7.72 9.34
CA SER A 38 -10.01 -9.17 9.39
C SER A 38 -10.84 -9.62 8.18
N THR A 39 -11.80 -8.80 7.74
CA THR A 39 -12.54 -9.03 6.49
C THR A 39 -11.59 -9.07 5.30
N PHE A 40 -10.71 -8.08 5.16
CA PHE A 40 -9.73 -8.03 4.08
C PHE A 40 -8.78 -9.22 4.10
N LEU A 41 -8.23 -9.60 5.25
CA LEU A 41 -7.30 -10.74 5.36
C LEU A 41 -7.96 -12.06 4.94
N SER A 42 -9.23 -12.25 5.30
CA SER A 42 -10.00 -13.44 4.90
C SER A 42 -10.24 -13.46 3.38
N GLN A 43 -10.60 -12.31 2.80
CA GLN A 43 -10.77 -12.16 1.35
C GLN A 43 -9.45 -12.35 0.59
N LEU A 44 -8.35 -11.77 1.08
CA LEU A 44 -7.01 -11.90 0.51
C LEU A 44 -6.55 -13.36 0.50
N GLN A 45 -6.75 -14.08 1.60
CA GLN A 45 -6.44 -15.50 1.72
C GLN A 45 -7.21 -16.31 0.66
N HIS A 46 -8.53 -16.08 0.57
CA HIS A 46 -9.39 -16.78 -0.38
C HIS A 46 -9.00 -16.48 -1.83
N ALA A 47 -8.90 -15.20 -2.19
CA ALA A 47 -8.57 -14.73 -3.54
C ALA A 47 -7.19 -15.23 -3.99
N SER A 48 -6.19 -15.20 -3.10
CA SER A 48 -4.84 -15.68 -3.41
C SER A 48 -4.82 -17.18 -3.67
N ARG A 49 -5.50 -17.98 -2.83
CA ARG A 49 -5.61 -19.45 -3.00
C ARG A 49 -6.34 -19.84 -4.28
N LEU A 50 -7.46 -19.16 -4.60
CA LEU A 50 -8.19 -19.39 -5.85
C LEU A 50 -7.33 -19.07 -7.08
N SER A 51 -6.67 -17.91 -7.05
CA SER A 51 -5.78 -17.46 -8.12
C SER A 51 -4.63 -18.44 -8.36
N LEU A 52 -4.00 -18.93 -7.29
CA LEU A 52 -2.96 -19.98 -7.37
C LEU A 52 -3.48 -21.26 -8.00
N LYS A 53 -4.67 -21.72 -7.60
CA LYS A 53 -5.31 -22.93 -8.15
C LYS A 53 -5.62 -22.79 -9.64
N GLN A 54 -5.96 -21.60 -10.10
CA GLN A 54 -6.19 -21.32 -11.52
C GLN A 54 -4.88 -21.32 -12.31
N LEU A 55 -3.87 -20.63 -11.80
CA LEU A 55 -2.55 -20.54 -12.43
C LEU A 55 -1.80 -21.88 -12.44
N SER A 56 -1.98 -22.75 -11.43
CA SER A 56 -1.38 -24.08 -11.41
C SER A 56 -1.95 -25.00 -12.48
N LYS A 57 -3.19 -24.74 -12.93
CA LYS A 57 -3.83 -25.41 -14.06
C LYS A 57 -3.52 -24.75 -15.42
N ASN A 58 -2.57 -23.81 -15.47
CA ASN A 58 -2.20 -23.03 -16.65
C ASN A 58 -3.40 -22.34 -17.33
N LYS A 59 -4.43 -21.99 -16.55
CA LYS A 59 -5.56 -21.21 -17.06
C LYS A 59 -5.22 -19.72 -17.05
N PRO A 60 -5.66 -18.93 -18.04
CA PRO A 60 -5.51 -17.48 -18.00
C PRO A 60 -6.22 -16.94 -16.76
N LEU A 61 -5.58 -16.01 -16.05
CA LEU A 61 -6.13 -15.36 -14.86
C LEU A 61 -6.20 -13.86 -15.11
N THR A 62 -7.41 -13.31 -15.10
CA THR A 62 -7.64 -11.88 -15.06
C THR A 62 -8.47 -11.58 -13.83
N THR A 63 -7.90 -10.84 -12.87
CA THR A 63 -8.55 -10.55 -11.60
C THR A 63 -7.92 -9.33 -10.93
N THR A 64 -8.64 -8.75 -9.97
CA THR A 64 -8.16 -7.66 -9.13
C THR A 64 -8.29 -8.06 -7.67
N ILE A 65 -7.23 -7.86 -6.89
CA ILE A 65 -7.25 -7.99 -5.43
C ILE A 65 -7.31 -6.57 -4.87
N GLU A 66 -8.38 -6.21 -4.16
CA GLU A 66 -8.62 -4.85 -3.66
C GLU A 66 -8.73 -4.81 -2.13
N ILE A 67 -8.26 -3.71 -1.55
CA ILE A 67 -8.55 -3.32 -0.17
C ILE A 67 -9.76 -2.38 -0.22
N LYS A 68 -10.98 -2.93 -0.18
CA LYS A 68 -12.22 -2.16 -0.27
C LYS A 68 -13.27 -2.60 0.76
N PRO A 69 -13.80 -1.70 1.60
CA PRO A 69 -13.32 -0.33 1.79
C PRO A 69 -11.89 -0.31 2.33
N ASN A 70 -11.24 0.86 2.29
CA ASN A 70 -9.94 1.03 2.91
C ASN A 70 -10.00 0.63 4.39
N ILE A 71 -8.93 0.01 4.87
CA ILE A 71 -8.77 -0.35 6.28
C ILE A 71 -8.38 0.91 7.04
N ILE A 72 -9.08 1.21 8.14
CA ILE A 72 -8.86 2.43 8.93
C ILE A 72 -8.46 2.06 10.35
N PHE A 73 -7.29 2.53 10.77
CA PHE A 73 -6.74 2.33 12.11
C PHE A 73 -6.79 3.63 12.90
N PRO A 74 -7.23 3.60 14.18
CA PRO A 74 -7.01 4.72 15.07
C PRO A 74 -5.50 4.87 15.33
N TYR A 75 -5.00 6.09 15.24
CA TYR A 75 -3.59 6.43 15.44
C TYR A 75 -3.47 7.47 16.54
N LYS A 76 -2.55 7.22 17.48
CA LYS A 76 -2.20 8.19 18.53
C LYS A 76 -1.00 9.01 18.05
N ASN A 77 -1.28 10.19 17.50
CA ASN A 77 -0.22 11.12 17.14
C ASN A 77 0.52 11.58 18.42
N PRO A 78 1.86 11.44 18.49
CA PRO A 78 2.64 11.94 19.62
C PRO A 78 2.44 13.45 19.82
N VAL A 79 2.19 14.19 18.73
CA VAL A 79 1.88 15.62 18.73
C VAL A 79 0.36 15.80 18.64
N GLY A 80 -0.24 16.56 19.57
CA GLY A 80 -1.68 16.82 19.54
C GLY A 80 -2.56 15.69 20.11
N GLN A 81 -2.11 15.06 21.21
CA GLN A 81 -2.74 13.93 21.91
C GLN A 81 -4.25 14.05 22.22
N LYS A 82 -4.81 15.27 22.20
CA LYS A 82 -6.24 15.53 22.42
C LYS A 82 -7.10 15.37 21.16
N ARG A 83 -6.49 15.08 20.00
CA ARG A 83 -7.19 14.90 18.72
C ARG A 83 -7.19 13.44 18.31
N LYS A 84 -8.19 13.09 17.49
CA LYS A 84 -8.34 11.75 16.93
C LYS A 84 -7.73 11.71 15.53
N PHE A 85 -6.64 10.97 15.40
CA PHE A 85 -6.00 10.71 14.11
C PHE A 85 -6.29 9.27 13.66
N TYR A 86 -6.24 9.08 12.35
CA TYR A 86 -6.39 7.77 11.74
C TYR A 86 -5.35 7.58 10.64
N VAL A 87 -4.95 6.32 10.48
CA VAL A 87 -4.16 5.87 9.34
C VAL A 87 -5.05 4.95 8.53
N SER A 88 -5.10 5.16 7.22
CA SER A 88 -5.89 4.31 6.34
C SER A 88 -5.03 3.68 5.24
N LEU A 89 -5.24 2.38 5.02
CA LEU A 89 -4.65 1.60 3.95
C LEU A 89 -5.70 1.22 2.92
N GLY A 90 -5.43 1.52 1.66
CA GLY A 90 -6.25 1.15 0.52
C GLY A 90 -5.39 0.64 -0.63
N GLY A 91 -6.01 0.14 -1.68
CA GLY A 91 -5.30 -0.17 -2.90
C GLY A 91 -5.81 -1.37 -3.66
N LYS A 92 -5.13 -1.67 -4.76
CA LYS A 92 -5.43 -2.78 -5.65
C LYS A 92 -4.17 -3.41 -6.22
N ILE A 93 -4.27 -4.68 -6.61
CA ILE A 93 -3.32 -5.41 -7.45
C ILE A 93 -4.10 -5.98 -8.62
N GLU A 94 -3.75 -5.59 -9.84
CA GLU A 94 -4.36 -6.08 -11.07
C GLU A 94 -3.47 -7.17 -11.68
N ILE A 95 -4.11 -8.27 -12.03
CA ILE A 95 -3.48 -9.41 -12.71
C ILE A 95 -4.21 -9.59 -14.03
N HIS A 96 -3.48 -9.55 -15.13
CA HIS A 96 -3.98 -9.84 -16.47
C HIS A 96 -3.22 -11.00 -17.08
N ASN A 97 -3.94 -12.00 -17.59
CA ASN A 97 -3.36 -13.23 -18.16
C ASN A 97 -2.29 -13.88 -17.24
N GLY A 98 -2.50 -13.82 -15.93
CA GLY A 98 -1.61 -14.39 -14.92
C GLY A 98 -0.35 -13.59 -14.63
N VAL A 99 -0.25 -12.35 -15.12
CA VAL A 99 0.85 -11.42 -14.86
C VAL A 99 0.32 -10.21 -14.10
N ILE A 100 0.98 -9.83 -13.01
CA ILE A 100 0.68 -8.57 -12.31
C ILE A 100 1.03 -7.41 -13.24
N THR A 101 0.04 -6.61 -13.61
CA THR A 101 0.19 -5.47 -14.52
C THR A 101 0.23 -4.14 -13.79
N ASP A 102 -0.56 -4.03 -12.73
CA ASP A 102 -0.67 -2.83 -11.92
C ASP A 102 -0.72 -3.20 -10.44
N GLN A 103 -0.12 -2.39 -9.60
CA GLN A 103 -0.40 -2.34 -8.18
C GLN A 103 -0.46 -0.88 -7.79
N SER A 104 -1.54 -0.47 -7.14
CA SER A 104 -1.64 0.86 -6.56
C SER A 104 -2.03 0.74 -5.10
N LEU A 105 -1.09 1.02 -4.19
CA LEU A 105 -1.33 0.98 -2.75
C LEU A 105 -1.35 2.40 -2.20
N CYS A 106 -2.29 2.69 -1.32
CA CYS A 106 -2.53 4.03 -0.82
C CYS A 106 -2.49 4.06 0.71
N LEU A 107 -1.71 4.98 1.26
CA LEU A 107 -1.64 5.31 2.68
C LEU A 107 -2.20 6.72 2.89
N ASN A 108 -3.21 6.86 3.74
CA ASN A 108 -3.78 8.15 4.10
C ASN A 108 -3.55 8.43 5.59
N LEU A 109 -3.15 9.65 5.91
CA LEU A 109 -3.20 10.18 7.28
C LEU A 109 -4.43 11.08 7.38
N MET A 110 -5.22 10.86 8.41
CA MET A 110 -6.52 11.48 8.56
C MET A 110 -6.67 12.10 9.95
N LEU A 111 -7.39 13.21 10.02
CA LEU A 111 -7.80 13.88 11.25
C LEU A 111 -9.32 13.90 11.31
N GLU A 112 -9.91 13.41 12.40
CA GLU A 112 -11.34 13.58 12.64
C GLU A 112 -11.59 14.90 13.39
N HIS A 113 -12.54 15.67 12.87
CA HIS A 113 -13.04 16.88 13.50
C HIS A 113 -14.52 16.70 13.88
N THR A 114 -14.80 16.82 15.17
CA THR A 114 -16.15 16.75 15.73
C THR A 114 -16.47 18.04 16.48
N PRO A 115 -17.76 18.35 16.77
CA PRO A 115 -18.14 19.55 17.52
C PRO A 115 -17.45 19.68 18.89
N ASN A 116 -17.07 18.54 19.50
CA ASN A 116 -16.45 18.49 20.81
C ASN A 116 -14.91 18.56 20.75
N CYS A 117 -14.32 18.64 19.55
CA CYS A 117 -12.87 18.75 19.40
C CYS A 117 -12.40 20.19 19.58
N GLN A 118 -11.20 20.37 20.10
CA GLN A 118 -10.53 21.68 20.10
C GLN A 118 -10.36 22.21 18.65
N ASN A 119 -10.32 23.52 18.47
CA ASN A 119 -10.02 24.17 17.19
C ASN A 119 -8.65 23.75 16.66
N VAL A 120 -8.58 23.35 15.38
CA VAL A 120 -7.30 22.98 14.73
C VAL A 120 -6.31 24.14 14.88
N PRO A 121 -5.06 23.91 15.34
CA PRO A 121 -4.05 24.95 15.44
C PRO A 121 -3.92 25.70 14.11
N SER A 122 -3.80 27.03 14.15
CA SER A 122 -3.83 27.87 12.94
C SER A 122 -2.68 27.54 11.98
N ASP A 123 -1.53 27.16 12.51
CA ASP A 123 -0.34 26.68 11.78
C ASP A 123 -0.55 25.33 11.08
N TRP A 124 -1.58 24.57 11.45
CA TRP A 124 -1.94 23.29 10.83
C TRP A 124 -3.09 23.42 9.83
N LYS A 125 -3.80 24.57 9.83
CA LYS A 125 -4.94 24.79 8.96
C LYS A 125 -4.45 25.02 7.53
N PHE A 126 -4.70 24.03 6.67
CA PHE A 126 -4.55 24.18 5.23
C PHE A 126 -5.82 24.77 4.57
N TYR A 127 -6.97 24.64 5.25
CA TYR A 127 -8.30 25.08 4.82
C TYR A 127 -9.25 25.13 6.03
N ASP A 128 -10.43 25.74 5.85
CA ASP A 128 -11.45 25.79 6.91
C ASP A 128 -11.88 24.39 7.35
N THR A 129 -11.83 24.16 8.66
CA THR A 129 -12.13 22.84 9.22
C THR A 129 -13.65 22.64 9.28
N GLU A 130 -14.12 21.59 8.63
CA GLU A 130 -15.52 21.17 8.62
C GLU A 130 -15.70 19.97 9.58
N GLN A 131 -16.92 19.55 9.86
CA GLN A 131 -17.13 18.31 10.61
C GLN A 131 -16.84 17.10 9.71
N GLY A 132 -16.19 16.08 10.24
CA GLY A 132 -15.90 14.83 9.53
C GLY A 132 -14.43 14.44 9.53
N PHE A 133 -14.03 13.68 8.50
CA PHE A 133 -12.69 13.10 8.39
C PHE A 133 -11.87 13.83 7.33
N HIS A 134 -10.80 14.49 7.74
CA HIS A 134 -9.91 15.24 6.87
C HIS A 134 -8.69 14.42 6.49
N ILE A 135 -8.51 14.10 5.21
CA ILE A 135 -7.25 13.52 4.71
C ILE A 135 -6.21 14.65 4.67
N ILE A 136 -5.21 14.55 5.55
CA ILE A 136 -4.15 15.54 5.71
C ILE A 136 -2.89 15.17 4.93
N ARG A 137 -2.65 13.89 4.66
CA ARG A 137 -1.56 13.38 3.81
C ARG A 137 -2.05 12.14 3.08
N ARG A 138 -1.63 11.97 1.84
CA ARG A 138 -1.94 10.81 1.00
C ARG A 138 -0.70 10.39 0.23
N PHE A 139 -0.33 9.12 0.31
CA PHE A 139 0.83 8.56 -0.35
C PHE A 139 0.41 7.35 -1.16
N HIS A 140 0.88 7.28 -2.40
CA HIS A 140 0.65 6.18 -3.32
C HIS A 140 1.98 5.46 -3.56
N PHE A 141 1.99 4.13 -3.41
CA PHE A 141 3.10 3.24 -3.72
C PHE A 141 2.69 2.39 -4.93
N ASP A 142 3.01 2.89 -6.11
CA ASP A 142 2.46 2.38 -7.35
C ASP A 142 3.52 1.59 -8.13
N TYR A 143 3.09 0.49 -8.73
CA TYR A 143 3.78 -0.28 -9.76
C TYR A 143 2.90 -0.34 -11.01
N ASP A 144 3.43 0.13 -12.13
CA ASP A 144 2.76 0.04 -13.43
C ASP A 144 3.71 -0.62 -14.44
N SER A 145 3.39 -1.86 -14.81
CA SER A 145 4.19 -2.65 -15.74
C SER A 145 3.94 -2.27 -17.20
N LEU A 146 2.71 -1.82 -17.48
CA LEU A 146 2.18 -1.42 -18.78
C LEU A 146 2.49 0.03 -19.12
N ASN A 147 3.12 0.76 -18.19
CA ASN A 147 3.55 2.11 -18.46
C ASN A 147 4.59 2.16 -19.58
N ASP A 148 4.09 2.40 -20.79
CA ASP A 148 4.86 2.74 -21.99
C ASP A 148 5.17 4.24 -22.06
N ASP A 149 4.50 5.04 -21.22
CA ASP A 149 4.72 6.48 -21.15
C ASP A 149 6.05 6.76 -20.43
N GLN A 150 7.06 7.20 -21.19
CA GLN A 150 8.44 7.41 -20.72
C GLN A 150 8.57 8.48 -19.62
N VAL A 151 7.45 9.07 -19.20
CA VAL A 151 7.36 10.21 -18.29
C VAL A 151 7.30 9.78 -16.81
N LYS A 152 6.86 8.54 -16.50
CA LYS A 152 6.76 8.07 -15.09
C LYS A 152 7.59 6.81 -14.80
N PRO A 153 8.26 6.72 -13.64
CA PRO A 153 8.93 5.50 -13.23
C PRO A 153 7.94 4.34 -13.04
N LYS A 154 8.33 3.11 -13.41
CA LYS A 154 7.48 1.92 -13.19
C LYS A 154 7.12 1.72 -11.73
N PHE A 155 8.04 2.02 -10.81
CA PHE A 155 7.80 2.06 -9.38
C PHE A 155 7.95 3.50 -8.88
N HIS A 156 6.92 4.05 -8.26
CA HIS A 156 6.97 5.43 -7.80
C HIS A 156 6.16 5.67 -6.54
N LEU A 157 6.63 6.68 -5.79
CA LEU A 157 5.89 7.31 -4.72
C LEU A 157 5.20 8.56 -5.27
N GLN A 158 3.88 8.67 -5.10
CA GLN A 158 3.13 9.88 -5.41
C GLN A 158 2.49 10.45 -4.13
N TYR A 159 2.64 11.75 -3.91
CA TYR A 159 1.98 12.48 -2.82
C TYR A 159 0.71 13.17 -3.35
N GLY A 160 -0.41 12.99 -2.66
CA GLY A 160 -1.70 13.51 -3.09
C GLY A 160 -2.38 12.61 -4.14
N GLY A 161 -2.69 13.18 -5.32
CA GLY A 161 -3.40 12.49 -6.40
C GLY A 161 -4.92 12.57 -6.29
N LYS A 162 -5.61 11.94 -7.25
CA LYS A 162 -7.08 11.90 -7.30
C LYS A 162 -7.64 11.06 -6.16
N PHE A 163 -8.81 11.48 -5.68
CA PHE A 163 -9.49 10.84 -4.58
C PHE A 163 -10.96 10.59 -4.91
N ASN A 164 -11.46 9.42 -4.54
CA ASN A 164 -12.86 9.04 -4.60
C ASN A 164 -13.35 8.68 -3.19
N ASN A 165 -14.45 9.30 -2.76
CA ASN A 165 -15.07 9.03 -1.46
C ASN A 165 -15.49 7.56 -1.29
N GLU A 166 -15.78 6.85 -2.39
CA GLU A 166 -16.17 5.42 -2.39
C GLU A 166 -15.06 4.48 -1.89
N TYR A 167 -13.82 4.96 -1.74
CA TYR A 167 -12.75 4.19 -1.11
C TYR A 167 -13.00 3.98 0.39
N PHE A 168 -13.83 4.82 1.01
CA PHE A 168 -14.11 4.79 2.43
C PHE A 168 -15.57 4.42 2.71
N ASP A 169 -15.78 3.60 3.73
CA ASP A 169 -17.10 3.40 4.34
C ASP A 169 -17.28 4.39 5.52
N LEU A 170 -17.12 5.67 5.20
CA LEU A 170 -17.24 6.83 6.10
C LEU A 170 -18.11 7.91 5.46
N SER A 171 -18.86 8.64 6.28
CA SER A 171 -19.51 9.89 5.87
C SER A 171 -18.57 11.08 6.04
N ASN A 172 -18.80 12.14 5.27
CA ASN A 172 -18.13 13.44 5.41
C ASN A 172 -16.58 13.35 5.37
N VAL A 173 -16.05 12.67 4.37
CA VAL A 173 -14.61 12.64 4.11
C VAL A 173 -14.21 13.86 3.27
N HIS A 174 -13.28 14.64 3.78
CA HIS A 174 -12.78 15.87 3.19
C HIS A 174 -11.37 15.66 2.65
N TYR A 175 -11.19 15.92 1.35
CA TYR A 175 -9.90 15.87 0.69
C TYR A 175 -9.65 17.14 -0.12
N LYS A 176 -8.94 18.08 0.51
CA LYS A 176 -8.55 19.36 -0.08
C LYS A 176 -7.04 19.51 -0.23
N LEU A 177 -6.29 18.39 -0.24
CA LEU A 177 -4.90 18.43 -0.67
C LEU A 177 -4.84 18.93 -2.11
N PHE A 178 -3.77 19.63 -2.47
CA PHE A 178 -3.60 20.22 -3.79
C PHE A 178 -3.65 19.13 -4.87
N GLN A 179 -4.85 18.90 -5.41
CA GLN A 179 -5.18 17.87 -6.39
C GLN A 179 -4.49 17.99 -7.76
N PRO A 180 -3.97 19.16 -8.22
CA PRO A 180 -3.28 19.27 -9.51
C PRO A 180 -1.94 18.54 -9.60
N ILE A 181 -1.38 18.08 -8.47
CA ILE A 181 -0.08 17.37 -8.46
C ILE A 181 -0.35 15.88 -8.68
N ASP A 182 -0.71 15.52 -9.92
CA ASP A 182 -0.41 14.17 -10.45
C ASP A 182 1.12 13.96 -10.57
N HIS A 183 1.88 15.05 -10.51
CA HIS A 183 3.34 15.11 -10.57
C HIS A 183 3.89 16.06 -9.48
N PRO A 184 4.98 15.69 -8.78
CA PRO A 184 5.95 14.68 -9.19
C PRO A 184 5.63 13.26 -8.69
N ARG A 185 6.01 12.28 -9.52
CA ARG A 185 6.10 10.86 -9.15
C ARG A 185 7.57 10.56 -8.88
N LEU A 186 7.92 10.36 -7.62
CA LEU A 186 9.29 10.15 -7.21
C LEU A 186 9.68 8.70 -7.47
N PRO A 187 10.80 8.41 -8.18
CA PRO A 187 11.30 7.05 -8.30
C PRO A 187 11.48 6.43 -6.92
N GLN A 188 10.85 5.28 -6.70
CA GLN A 188 10.86 4.59 -5.42
C GLN A 188 11.15 3.11 -5.66
N GLN A 189 11.81 2.44 -4.71
CA GLN A 189 11.93 0.98 -4.77
C GLN A 189 10.53 0.32 -4.70
N PRO A 190 10.37 -0.91 -5.22
CA PRO A 190 9.12 -1.65 -5.07
C PRO A 190 8.66 -1.70 -3.61
N HIS A 191 7.37 -1.48 -3.38
CA HIS A 191 6.75 -1.61 -2.07
C HIS A 191 5.42 -2.35 -2.27
N ASP A 192 5.28 -3.51 -1.66
CA ASP A 192 4.13 -4.40 -1.87
C ASP A 192 3.22 -4.36 -0.65
N LEU A 193 2.11 -5.12 -0.70
CA LEU A 193 1.12 -5.14 0.36
C LEU A 193 1.70 -5.59 1.71
N ILE A 194 2.59 -6.56 1.72
CA ILE A 194 3.21 -7.11 2.94
C ILE A 194 4.18 -6.08 3.52
N MET A 195 5.03 -5.50 2.68
CA MET A 195 5.97 -4.45 3.09
C MET A 195 5.24 -3.21 3.62
N LEU A 196 4.15 -2.80 2.96
CA LEU A 196 3.37 -1.64 3.39
C LEU A 196 2.65 -1.89 4.73
N LEU A 197 2.14 -3.11 4.94
CA LEU A 197 1.53 -3.46 6.23
C LEU A 197 2.56 -3.47 7.35
N ASP A 198 3.75 -4.05 7.13
CA ASP A 198 4.86 -4.01 8.09
C ASP A 198 5.27 -2.58 8.44
N PHE A 199 5.48 -1.74 7.41
CA PHE A 199 5.77 -0.32 7.58
C PHE A 199 4.72 0.39 8.45
N VAL A 200 3.43 0.21 8.14
CA VAL A 200 2.36 0.88 8.88
C VAL A 200 2.27 0.43 10.33
N LEU A 201 2.38 -0.87 10.61
CA LEU A 201 2.31 -1.37 11.98
C LEU A 201 3.47 -0.87 12.84
N ARG A 202 4.68 -0.82 12.28
CA ARG A 202 5.89 -0.35 12.98
C ARG A 202 5.88 1.16 13.19
N GLU A 203 5.73 1.94 12.13
CA GLU A 203 5.92 3.40 12.18
C GLU A 203 4.80 4.10 12.95
N PHE A 204 3.55 3.66 12.81
CA PHE A 204 2.42 4.29 13.48
C PHE A 204 2.18 3.75 14.90
N SER A 205 3.07 2.86 15.38
CA SER A 205 2.95 2.23 16.70
C SER A 205 1.54 1.73 16.99
N LEU A 206 0.94 1.10 15.97
CA LEU A 206 -0.37 0.50 16.12
C LEU A 206 -0.25 -0.73 17.03
N LYS A 207 -1.35 -1.16 17.66
CA LYS A 207 -1.36 -2.49 18.31
C LYS A 207 -0.89 -3.56 17.32
N GLY A 208 -0.28 -4.64 17.81
CA GLY A 208 0.30 -5.68 16.95
C GLY A 208 1.80 -5.53 16.67
N GLN A 209 2.52 -4.68 17.40
CA GLN A 209 3.98 -4.68 17.33
C GLN A 209 4.60 -6.03 17.73
N GLU A 210 3.95 -6.79 18.63
CA GLU A 210 4.46 -8.10 19.03
C GLU A 210 4.42 -9.11 17.87
N ILE A 211 3.31 -9.17 17.11
CA ILE A 211 3.24 -10.05 15.93
C ILE A 211 4.27 -9.65 14.86
N THR A 212 4.63 -8.36 14.73
CA THR A 212 5.71 -7.94 13.80
C THR A 212 7.11 -8.40 14.22
N ARG A 213 7.28 -8.85 15.46
CA ARG A 213 8.53 -9.44 15.97
C ARG A 213 8.58 -10.95 15.80
N GLU A 214 7.43 -11.59 15.52
CA GLU A 214 7.37 -13.03 15.29
C GLU A 214 8.31 -13.44 14.16
N LYS A 215 9.06 -14.53 14.37
CA LYS A 215 9.98 -15.07 13.36
C LYS A 215 9.25 -15.30 12.04
N ARG A 216 8.03 -15.83 12.11
CA ARG A 216 7.22 -16.14 10.93
C ARG A 216 6.77 -14.90 10.17
N TRP A 217 6.47 -13.80 10.86
CA TRP A 217 6.20 -12.50 10.24
C TRP A 217 7.41 -12.04 9.43
N ASN A 218 8.58 -12.00 10.08
CA ASN A 218 9.83 -11.56 9.43
C ASN A 218 10.19 -12.44 8.22
N GLU A 219 9.93 -13.75 8.28
CA GLU A 219 10.11 -14.64 7.12
C GLU A 219 9.26 -14.22 5.91
N PHE A 220 8.02 -13.77 6.11
CA PHE A 220 7.16 -13.32 5.01
C PHE A 220 7.61 -11.97 4.45
N VAL A 221 8.00 -11.02 5.31
CA VAL A 221 8.58 -9.75 4.88
C VAL A 221 9.83 -10.00 4.05
N ILE A 222 10.77 -10.81 4.54
CA ILE A 222 12.01 -11.15 3.81
C ILE A 222 11.72 -11.86 2.47
N GLN A 223 10.71 -12.74 2.41
CA GLN A 223 10.32 -13.39 1.16
C GLN A 223 9.77 -12.39 0.14
N SER A 224 8.93 -11.45 0.59
CA SER A 224 8.39 -10.35 -0.21
C SER A 224 9.51 -9.43 -0.71
N GLU A 225 10.41 -9.00 0.18
CA GLU A 225 11.59 -8.21 -0.15
C GLU A 225 12.45 -8.92 -1.20
N LYS A 226 12.79 -10.19 -0.99
CA LYS A 226 13.59 -10.96 -1.96
C LYS A 226 12.89 -11.09 -3.31
N LEU A 227 11.57 -11.23 -3.32
CA LEU A 227 10.82 -11.36 -4.56
C LEU A 227 10.83 -10.05 -5.35
N TRP A 228 10.61 -8.90 -4.69
CA TRP A 228 10.48 -7.60 -5.33
C TRP A 228 11.80 -6.84 -5.49
N LEU A 229 12.61 -6.76 -4.43
CA LEU A 229 13.78 -5.91 -4.34
C LEU A 229 15.01 -6.52 -5.03
N THR A 230 15.24 -7.83 -4.92
CA THR A 230 16.38 -8.49 -5.58
C THR A 230 16.44 -8.20 -7.08
N PRO A 231 15.42 -8.53 -7.90
CA PRO A 231 15.45 -8.24 -9.33
C PRO A 231 15.45 -6.74 -9.67
N TYR A 232 14.94 -5.90 -8.78
CA TYR A 232 15.03 -4.44 -8.91
C TYR A 232 16.48 -3.95 -8.75
N TYR A 233 17.14 -4.34 -7.65
CA TYR A 233 18.50 -3.93 -7.33
C TYR A 233 19.55 -4.57 -8.26
N GLU A 234 19.38 -5.83 -8.65
CA GLU A 234 20.24 -6.48 -9.65
C GLU A 234 20.22 -5.71 -10.98
N LYS A 235 19.02 -5.29 -11.42
CA LYS A 235 18.88 -4.47 -12.64
C LYS A 235 19.51 -3.09 -12.48
N LEU A 236 19.39 -2.48 -11.30
CA LEU A 236 20.02 -1.20 -10.97
C LEU A 236 21.55 -1.32 -11.02
N ILE A 237 22.12 -2.30 -10.34
CA ILE A 237 23.56 -2.57 -10.28
C ILE A 237 24.10 -2.88 -11.67
N THR A 238 23.42 -3.75 -12.44
CA THR A 238 23.80 -4.06 -13.82
C THR A 238 23.88 -2.80 -14.68
N LYS A 239 22.90 -1.89 -14.56
CA LYS A 239 22.92 -0.61 -15.29
C LYS A 239 23.98 0.37 -14.77
N LEU A 240 24.34 0.31 -13.48
CA LEU A 240 25.39 1.14 -12.87
C LEU A 240 26.79 0.69 -13.32
N GLN A 241 27.00 -0.61 -13.48
CA GLN A 241 28.28 -1.22 -13.90
C GLN A 241 28.54 -1.10 -15.41
N CYS A 242 27.57 -0.60 -16.19
CA CYS A 242 27.72 -0.42 -17.63
C CYS A 242 28.76 0.67 -17.95
N GLY A 243 29.99 0.27 -18.24
CA GLY A 243 31.12 1.17 -18.53
C GLY A 243 30.99 1.98 -19.82
N SER A 244 30.09 1.60 -20.73
CA SER A 244 29.77 2.33 -21.96
C SER A 244 28.65 3.38 -21.78
N ARG A 245 28.16 3.57 -20.55
CA ARG A 245 27.04 4.48 -20.28
C ARG A 245 27.49 5.95 -20.38
N ILE A 246 26.91 6.65 -21.35
CA ILE A 246 27.10 8.10 -21.55
C ILE A 246 26.03 8.97 -20.86
N THR A 247 24.96 8.38 -20.34
CA THR A 247 23.82 9.08 -19.73
C THR A 247 23.64 8.69 -18.26
N PRO A 248 23.42 9.62 -17.32
CA PRO A 248 23.14 9.28 -15.92
C PRO A 248 21.94 8.36 -15.76
N LEU A 249 21.98 7.44 -14.79
CA LEU A 249 20.92 6.43 -14.62
C LEU A 249 19.52 7.02 -14.41
N HIS A 250 19.43 8.09 -13.63
CA HIS A 250 18.18 8.82 -13.37
C HIS A 250 17.66 9.57 -14.61
N ARG A 251 18.44 9.61 -15.70
CA ARG A 251 18.08 10.19 -17.00
C ARG A 251 17.95 9.13 -18.10
N THR A 252 18.40 7.90 -17.86
CA THR A 252 18.17 6.79 -18.80
C THR A 252 16.72 6.36 -18.76
N LYS A 253 16.10 6.38 -19.94
CA LYS A 253 14.77 5.88 -20.23
C LYS A 253 14.68 4.37 -19.98
#